data_AF-A0A0U3H7D7-F1
#
_entry.id   AF-A0A0U3H7D7-F1
#
_cell.length_a   1.000
_cell.length_b   1.000
_cell.length_c   1.000
_cell.angle_alpha   90.00
_cell.angle_beta   90.00
_cell.angle_gamma   90.00
#
_symmetry.space_group_name_H-M   'P 1'
#
loop_
_entity.id
_entity.type
_entity.pdbx_description
1 polymer ?
#
loop_
_entity_poly.entity_id
_entity_poly.type
_entity_poly.pdbx_seq_one_letter_code
_entity_poly.pdbx_strand_id
1 'polypeptide(L)'
;MDALEPLEQLAETFEVLSKMLLEMALPSAQFIMALTFYSLILYIGNILGVTSDTPIYGMTVMDLSDALWVGISLLGLAGTLSALRHLEELPF
;
A
#
# COMPACT_ATOMS: atom_id res chain seq x y z
N MET A 1 -14.10 -19.12 37.53
CA MET A 1 -13.40 -18.60 36.35
C MET A 1 -11.94 -18.57 36.72
N ASP A 2 -11.13 -19.37 36.03
CA ASP A 2 -9.70 -19.46 36.31
C ASP A 2 -9.05 -18.13 35.92
N ALA A 3 -8.24 -17.56 36.81
CA ALA A 3 -7.58 -16.26 36.57
C ALA A 3 -6.60 -16.28 35.38
N LEU A 4 -6.31 -17.47 34.84
CA LEU A 4 -5.48 -17.71 33.67
C LEU A 4 -6.24 -17.57 32.34
N GLU A 5 -7.54 -17.84 32.34
CA GLU A 5 -8.42 -17.83 31.16
C GLU A 5 -8.44 -16.46 30.45
N PRO A 6 -8.47 -15.31 31.16
CA PRO A 6 -8.36 -13.99 30.53
C PRO A 6 -6.98 -13.71 29.93
N LEU A 7 -5.91 -14.30 30.49
CA LEU A 7 -4.54 -14.12 30.00
C LEU A 7 -4.27 -14.95 28.74
N GLU A 8 -4.82 -16.16 28.66
CA GLU A 8 -4.77 -16.98 27.45
C GLU A 8 -5.53 -16.32 26.29
N GLN A 9 -6.75 -15.82 26.53
CA GLN A 9 -7.50 -15.07 25.51
C GLN A 9 -6.76 -13.81 25.05
N LEU A 10 -6.06 -13.12 25.96
CA LEU A 10 -5.29 -11.93 25.60
C LEU A 10 -4.06 -12.29 24.75
N ALA A 11 -3.41 -13.41 25.04
CA ALA A 11 -2.29 -13.93 24.26
C ALA A 11 -2.72 -14.37 22.85
N GLU A 12 -3.83 -15.11 22.73
CA GLU A 12 -4.41 -15.50 21.44
C GLU A 12 -4.81 -14.27 20.61
N THR A 13 -5.46 -13.28 21.24
CA THR A 13 -5.83 -12.03 20.57
C THR A 13 -4.59 -11.30 20.06
N PHE A 14 -3.51 -11.24 20.84
CA PHE A 14 -2.25 -10.63 20.43
C PHE A 14 -1.59 -11.37 19.26
N GLU A 15 -1.65 -12.71 19.27
CA GLU A 15 -1.11 -13.52 18.19
C GLU A 15 -1.86 -13.26 16.87
N VAL A 16 -3.20 -13.26 16.90
CA VAL A 16 -4.04 -12.96 15.73
C VAL A 16 -3.77 -11.54 15.23
N LEU A 17 -3.71 -10.55 16.13
CA LEU A 17 -3.43 -9.16 15.77
C LEU A 17 -2.04 -9.01 15.12
N SER A 18 -1.03 -9.72 15.62
CA SER A 18 0.33 -9.68 15.09
C SER A 18 0.43 -10.28 13.68
N LYS A 19 -0.29 -11.38 13.41
CA LYS A 19 -0.39 -11.99 12.07
C LYS A 19 -1.08 -11.05 11.09
N MET A 20 -2.21 -10.46 11.50
CA MET A 20 -2.91 -9.46 10.68
C MET A 20 -2.01 -8.26 10.34
N LEU A 21 -1.27 -7.73 11.31
CA LEU A 21 -0.35 -6.60 11.07
C LEU A 21 0.77 -6.96 10.09
N LEU A 22 1.35 -8.16 10.19
CA LEU A 22 2.38 -8.65 9.27
C LEU A 22 1.84 -8.84 7.85
N GLU A 23 0.64 -9.41 7.72
CA GLU A 23 -0.01 -9.61 6.42
C GLU A 23 -0.41 -8.29 5.75
N MET A 24 -0.83 -7.29 6.54
CA MET A 24 -1.09 -5.94 6.04
C MET A 24 0.17 -5.14 5.73
N ALA A 25 1.31 -5.48 6.34
CA ALA A 25 2.57 -4.75 6.14
C ALA A 25 3.11 -4.89 4.71
N LEU A 26 2.98 -6.07 4.08
CA LEU A 26 3.48 -6.32 2.73
C LEU A 26 2.79 -5.45 1.65
N PRO A 27 1.45 -5.43 1.52
CA PRO A 27 0.78 -4.55 0.56
C PRO A 27 0.98 -3.07 0.90
N SER A 28 1.08 -2.72 2.20
CA SER A 28 1.39 -1.36 2.63
C SER A 28 2.79 -0.91 2.19
N ALA A 29 3.80 -1.79 2.29
CA ALA A 29 5.15 -1.51 1.83
C ALA A 29 5.22 -1.34 0.30
N GLN A 30 4.50 -2.17 -0.46
CA GLN A 30 4.39 -2.04 -1.92
C GLN A 30 3.76 -0.70 -2.32
N PHE A 31 2.72 -0.27 -1.62
CA PHE A 31 2.07 1.01 -1.84
C PHE A 31 3.01 2.20 -1.55
N ILE A 32 3.74 2.17 -0.44
CA ILE A 32 4.71 3.21 -0.07
C ILE A 32 5.85 3.30 -1.10
N MET A 33 6.39 2.15 -1.56
CA MET A 33 7.43 2.14 -2.59
C MET A 33 6.94 2.75 -3.90
N ALA A 34 5.72 2.43 -4.32
CA ALA A 34 5.14 2.95 -5.55
C ALA A 34 4.89 4.47 -5.48
N LEU A 35 4.39 4.98 -4.34
CA LEU A 35 4.27 6.43 -4.09
C LEU A 35 5.61 7.16 -4.10
N THR A 36 6.64 6.54 -3.53
CA THR A 36 8.00 7.09 -3.51
C THR A 36 8.55 7.20 -4.94
N PHE A 37 8.33 6.17 -5.76
CA PHE A 37 8.76 6.14 -7.16
C PHE A 37 8.04 7.19 -8.02
N TYR A 38 6.73 7.34 -7.81
CA TYR A 38 5.92 8.39 -8.43
C TYR A 38 6.45 9.79 -8.08
N SER A 39 6.72 10.04 -6.80
CA SER A 39 7.26 11.33 -6.32
C SER A 39 8.64 11.63 -6.90
N LEU A 40 9.49 10.61 -7.07
CA LEU A 40 10.80 10.75 -7.70
C LEU A 40 10.68 11.17 -9.18
N ILE A 41 9.74 10.60 -9.93
CA ILE A 41 9.52 10.94 -11.34
C ILE A 41 9.06 12.39 -11.48
N LEU A 42 8.12 12.84 -10.65
CA LEU A 42 7.71 14.24 -10.62
C LEU A 42 8.87 15.17 -10.27
N TYR A 43 9.69 14.79 -9.29
CA TYR A 43 10.87 15.55 -8.89
C TYR A 43 11.91 15.67 -10.01
N ILE A 44 12.19 14.57 -10.71
CA ILE A 44 13.09 14.58 -11.88
C ILE A 44 12.51 15.44 -13.00
N GLY A 45 11.21 15.33 -13.28
CA GLY A 45 10.53 16.17 -14.26
C GLY A 45 10.68 17.66 -13.94
N ASN A 46 10.56 18.03 -12.67
CA ASN A 46 10.77 19.40 -12.21
C ASN A 46 12.23 19.88 -12.40
N ILE A 47 13.23 19.07 -12.06
CA ILE A 47 14.65 19.41 -12.27
C ILE A 47 14.98 19.59 -13.76
N LEU A 48 14.42 18.74 -14.62
CA LEU A 48 14.63 18.81 -16.07
C LEU A 48 13.86 19.96 -16.74
N GLY A 49 13.11 20.76 -15.98
CA GLY A 49 12.35 21.90 -16.49
C GLY A 49 11.18 21.48 -17.38
N VAL A 50 10.62 20.30 -17.15
CA VAL A 50 9.45 19.80 -17.90
C VAL A 50 8.22 20.58 -17.45
N THR A 51 7.90 21.64 -18.19
CA THR A 51 6.70 22.47 -18.00
C THR A 51 5.65 22.17 -19.07
N SER A 52 4.41 22.64 -18.88
CA SER A 52 3.29 22.42 -19.82
C SER A 52 3.58 22.79 -21.27
N ASP A 53 4.58 23.66 -21.48
CA ASP A 53 4.93 24.21 -22.78
C ASP A 53 6.06 23.41 -23.46
N THR A 54 6.63 22.42 -22.77
CA THR A 54 7.67 21.54 -23.32
C THR A 54 7.04 20.33 -24.02
N PRO A 55 7.53 19.92 -25.20
CA PRO A 55 7.00 18.77 -25.94
C PRO A 55 6.98 17.46 -25.14
N ILE A 56 7.90 17.34 -24.17
CA ILE A 56 8.11 16.16 -23.31
C ILE A 56 7.05 16.05 -22.20
N TYR A 57 6.40 17.17 -21.83
CA TYR A 57 5.41 17.22 -20.76
C TYR A 57 4.21 16.32 -21.03
N GLY A 58 3.63 16.45 -22.22
CA GLY A 58 2.45 15.68 -22.63
C GLY A 58 2.76 14.24 -23.07
N MET A 59 3.94 13.97 -23.61
CA MET A 59 4.26 12.63 -24.17
C MET A 59 4.86 11.64 -23.20
N THR A 60 5.40 12.07 -22.05
CA THR A 60 6.20 11.17 -21.20
C THR A 60 6.04 11.39 -19.71
N VAL A 61 5.90 12.62 -19.23
CA VAL A 61 5.84 12.85 -17.77
C VAL A 61 4.41 12.70 -17.25
N MET A 62 3.41 13.26 -17.95
CA MET A 62 2.00 13.11 -17.55
C MET A 62 1.48 11.69 -17.79
N ASP A 63 1.72 11.09 -18.96
CA ASP A 63 1.29 9.71 -19.25
C ASP A 63 1.91 8.68 -18.29
N LEU A 64 3.19 8.85 -17.95
CA LEU A 64 3.88 7.98 -16.98
C LEU A 64 3.38 8.22 -15.56
N SER A 65 3.15 9.49 -15.19
CA SER A 65 2.55 9.88 -13.91
C SER A 65 1.16 9.27 -13.74
N ASP A 66 0.29 9.41 -14.73
CA ASP A 66 -1.08 8.87 -14.70
C ASP A 66 -1.07 7.34 -14.68
N ALA A 67 -0.22 6.69 -15.47
CA ALA A 67 -0.06 5.24 -15.44
C ALA A 67 0.42 4.72 -14.07
N LEU A 68 1.38 5.42 -13.45
CA LEU A 68 1.85 5.10 -12.11
C LEU A 68 0.76 5.32 -11.06
N TRP A 69 0.00 6.41 -11.17
CA TRP A 69 -1.10 6.71 -10.26
C TRP A 69 -2.21 5.64 -10.32
N VAL A 70 -2.59 5.23 -11.53
CA VAL A 70 -3.55 4.13 -11.74
C VAL A 70 -2.98 2.80 -11.19
N GLY A 71 -1.71 2.50 -11.45
CA GLY A 71 -1.05 1.31 -10.92
C GLY A 71 -1.01 1.27 -9.38
N ILE A 72 -0.68 2.39 -8.74
CA ILE A 72 -0.70 2.57 -7.28
C ILE A 72 -2.11 2.33 -6.73
N SER A 73 -3.12 2.89 -7.39
CA SER A 73 -4.52 2.74 -6.98
C SER A 73 -4.98 1.28 -7.07
N LEU A 74 -4.62 0.57 -8.15
CA LEU A 74 -4.91 -0.85 -8.33
C LEU A 74 -4.19 -1.73 -7.30
N LEU A 75 -2.93 -1.42 -6.97
CA LEU A 75 -2.19 -2.11 -5.92
C LEU A 75 -2.81 -1.87 -4.53
N GLY A 76 -3.26 -0.65 -4.23
CA GLY A 76 -3.98 -0.34 -3.00
C GLY A 76 -5.30 -1.11 -2.88
N LEU A 77 -6.06 -1.20 -3.98
CA LEU A 77 -7.30 -1.99 -4.05
C LEU A 77 -7.03 -3.49 -3.90
N ALA A 78 -6.02 -4.03 -4.60
CA ALA A 78 -5.63 -5.43 -4.48
C ALA A 78 -5.16 -5.78 -3.07
N GLY A 79 -4.38 -4.89 -2.43
CA GLY A 79 -3.96 -5.03 -1.04
C GLY A 79 -5.15 -5.04 -0.08
N THR A 80 -6.12 -4.16 -0.30
CA THR A 80 -7.35 -4.09 0.53
C THR A 80 -8.22 -5.33 0.34
N LEU A 81 -8.41 -5.80 -0.90
CA LEU A 81 -9.15 -7.04 -1.19
C LEU A 81 -8.45 -8.27 -0.61
N SER A 82 -7.12 -8.35 -0.70
CA SER A 82 -6.34 -9.43 -0.10
C SER A 82 -6.48 -9.46 1.42
N ALA A 83 -6.42 -8.29 2.07
CA ALA A 83 -6.61 -8.16 3.51
C ALA A 83 -8.04 -8.53 3.94
N LEU A 84 -9.06 -8.09 3.19
CA LEU A 84 -10.47 -8.45 3.44
C LEU A 84 -10.71 -9.96 3.30
N ARG A 85 -10.08 -10.62 2.32
CA ARG A 85 -10.19 -12.06 2.14
C ARG A 85 -9.52 -12.84 3.27
N HIS A 86 -8.32 -12.45 3.70
CA HIS A 86 -7.68 -13.07 4.87
C HIS A 86 -8.48 -12.87 6.15
N LEU A 87 -9.19 -11.74 6.27
CA LEU A 87 -10.13 -11.49 7.37
C LEU A 87 -11.36 -12.40 7.36
N GLU A 88 -11.89 -12.76 6.20
CA GLU A 88 -12.98 -13.76 6.08
C GLU A 88 -12.53 -15.18 6.44
N GLU A 89 -11.23 -15.47 6.28
CA GLU A 89 -10.66 -16.79 6.57
C GLU A 89 -10.31 -16.97 8.06
N LEU A 90 -10.41 -15.92 8.88
CA LEU A 90 -10.22 -16.01 10.33
C LEU A 90 -11.42 -16.70 11.00
N PRO A 91 -11.20 -17.75 11.81
CA PRO A 91 -12.26 -18.39 12.55
C PRO A 91 -12.72 -17.45 13.68
N PHE A 92 -13.85 -16.78 13.47
CA PHE A 92 -14.62 -16.16 14.55
C PHE A 92 -15.47 -17.21 15.26
#